data_AF-A0A383BB47-F1
#
_entry.id   AF-A0A383BB47-F1
#
_cell.length_a   1.000
_cell.length_b   1.000
_cell.length_c   1.000
_cell.angle_alpha   90.00
_cell.angle_beta   90.00
_cell.angle_gamma   90.00
#
_symmetry.space_group_name_H-M   'P 1'
#
loop_
_entity.id
_entity.type
_entity.pdbx_description
1 polymer ?
#
loop_
_entity_poly.entity_id
_entity_poly.type
_entity_poly.pdbx_seq_one_letter_code
_entity_poly.pdbx_strand_id
1 'polypeptide(L)' 'MTEFVLGKIKFTWQGNWAVSTAYEKDDIVKYGGNTYVCITGHTSGSAIPDFYTDIAKWDVHVEGVTHKGDHADATYYK' A
#
# COMPACT_ATOMS: atom_id res chain seq x y z
N MET A 1 15.13 -2.90 -34.08
CA MET A 1 15.61 -3.27 -32.73
C MET A 1 14.60 -2.68 -31.76
N THR A 2 13.78 -3.52 -31.12
CA THR A 2 12.81 -3.06 -30.12
C THR A 2 13.52 -2.89 -28.79
N GLU A 3 13.35 -1.74 -28.15
CA GLU A 3 13.96 -1.45 -26.85
C GLU A 3 13.28 -2.24 -25.74
N PHE A 4 14.08 -2.84 -24.85
CA PHE A 4 13.59 -3.48 -23.64
C PHE A 4 13.58 -2.45 -22.50
N VAL A 5 12.38 -1.98 -22.13
CA VAL A 5 12.22 -0.94 -21.10
C VAL A 5 12.18 -1.59 -19.71
N LEU A 6 13.30 -1.55 -18.99
CA LEU A 6 13.38 -2.09 -17.62
C LEU A 6 12.42 -1.40 -16.63
N GLY A 7 12.01 -0.16 -16.91
CA GLY A 7 11.13 0.61 -16.03
C GLY A 7 9.76 -0.02 -15.78
N LYS A 8 9.27 -0.86 -16.69
CA LYS A 8 7.93 -1.49 -16.62
C LYS A 8 7.93 -2.91 -16.04
N ILE A 9 9.06 -3.37 -15.50
CA ILE A 9 9.24 -4.74 -15.00
C ILE A 9 9.52 -4.76 -13.50
N LYS A 10 9.76 -3.59 -12.88
CA LYS A 10 10.12 -3.47 -11.48
C LYS A 10 8.97 -2.89 -10.65
N PHE A 11 8.79 -3.41 -9.45
CA PHE A 11 8.03 -2.74 -8.42
C PHE A 11 8.76 -1.47 -7.98
N THR A 12 8.04 -0.37 -7.81
CA THR A 12 8.64 0.91 -7.38
C THR A 12 8.17 1.23 -5.97
N TRP A 13 9.12 1.32 -5.03
CA TRP A 13 8.83 1.72 -3.65
C TRP A 13 8.65 3.23 -3.55
N GLN A 14 7.45 3.68 -3.20
CA GLN A 14 7.09 5.10 -3.06
C GLN A 14 7.16 5.60 -1.60
N GLY A 15 7.36 4.71 -0.62
CA GLY A 15 7.38 5.08 0.80
C GLY A 15 5.99 5.14 1.42
N ASN A 16 5.72 6.12 2.28
CA ASN A 16 4.41 6.25 2.93
C ASN A 16 3.37 6.76 1.93
N TRP A 17 2.14 6.23 2.02
CA TRP A 17 1.03 6.74 1.22
C TRP A 17 0.74 8.21 1.57
N ALA A 18 0.49 9.01 0.53
CA ALA A 18 0.20 10.43 0.63
C ALA A 18 -1.02 10.79 -0.22
N VAL A 19 -1.76 11.83 0.20
CA VAL A 19 -2.92 12.37 -0.51
C VAL A 19 -2.48 13.13 -1.77
N SER A 20 -3.40 13.28 -2.73
CA SER A 20 -3.15 13.98 -4.01
C SER A 20 -1.88 13.54 -4.77
N THR A 21 -1.43 12.30 -4.55
CA THR A 21 -0.25 11.70 -5.16
C THR A 21 -0.67 10.75 -6.28
N ALA A 22 0.01 10.80 -7.43
CA ALA A 22 -0.21 9.88 -8.52
C ALA A 22 0.60 8.60 -8.29
N TYR A 23 -0.09 7.46 -8.32
CA TYR A 23 0.49 6.13 -8.22
C TYR A 23 0.26 5.38 -9.52
N GLU A 24 1.29 4.71 -10.01
CA GLU A 24 1.23 3.85 -11.18
C GLU A 24 0.99 2.39 -10.76
N LYS A 25 0.65 1.53 -11.73
CA LYS A 25 0.54 0.09 -11.47
C LYS A 25 1.92 -0.42 -11.02
N ASP A 26 1.93 -1.32 -10.04
CA ASP A 26 3.12 -1.93 -9.45
C ASP A 26 3.92 -0.98 -8.52
N ASP A 27 3.37 0.20 -8.18
CA ASP A 27 3.87 1.03 -7.09
C ASP A 27 3.54 0.42 -5.73
N ILE A 28 4.49 0.49 -4.79
CA ILE A 28 4.33 -0.02 -3.44
C ILE A 28 4.35 1.14 -2.44
N VAL A 29 3.34 1.19 -1.57
CA VAL A 29 3.19 2.19 -0.51
C VAL A 29 3.02 1.53 0.86
N LYS A 30 3.41 2.24 1.91
CA LYS A 30 3.12 1.89 3.30
C LYS A 30 1.93 2.69 3.82
N TYR A 31 0.97 1.99 4.41
CA TYR A 31 -0.13 2.62 5.15
C TYR A 31 -0.38 1.88 6.47
N GLY A 32 -0.23 2.59 7.59
CA GLY A 32 -0.26 1.98 8.92
C GLY A 32 0.89 0.98 9.12
N GLY A 33 0.53 -0.23 9.56
CA GLY A 33 1.46 -1.35 9.70
C GLY A 33 1.74 -2.09 8.38
N ASN A 34 0.81 -2.02 7.43
CA ASN A 34 0.82 -2.84 6.23
C ASN A 34 1.47 -2.13 5.05
N THR A 35 1.90 -2.92 4.09
CA THR A 35 2.39 -2.46 2.80
C THR A 35 1.44 -2.91 1.70
N TYR A 36 1.16 -2.02 0.77
CA TYR A 36 0.19 -2.21 -0.30
C TYR A 36 0.84 -1.99 -1.67
N VAL A 37 0.40 -2.75 -2.66
CA VAL A 37 0.77 -2.58 -4.07
C VAL A 37 -0.42 -2.02 -4.86
N CYS A 38 -0.16 -1.01 -5.69
CA CYS A 38 -1.14 -0.42 -6.57
C CYS A 38 -1.41 -1.35 -7.75
N ILE A 39 -2.64 -1.85 -7.86
CA ILE A 39 -3.05 -2.74 -8.95
C ILE A 39 -3.60 -1.97 -10.16
N THR A 40 -4.07 -0.75 -9.95
CA THR A 40 -4.62 0.14 -10.98
C THR A 40 -4.14 1.56 -10.75
N GLY A 41 -3.42 2.12 -11.73
CA GLY A 41 -2.88 3.48 -11.64
C GLY A 41 -3.98 4.52 -11.40
N HIS A 42 -3.76 5.41 -10.43
CA HIS A 42 -4.71 6.44 -10.03
C HIS A 42 -4.02 7.57 -9.30
N THR A 43 -4.72 8.69 -9.15
CA THR A 43 -4.33 9.75 -8.20
C THR A 43 -5.12 9.54 -6.91
N SER A 44 -4.43 9.43 -5.79
CA SER A 44 -5.06 9.32 -4.47
C SER A 44 -5.95 10.54 -4.21
N GLY A 45 -7.08 10.34 -3.54
CA GLY A 45 -8.01 11.41 -3.19
C GLY A 45 -7.39 12.61 -2.48
N SER A 46 -8.07 13.77 -2.60
CA SER A 46 -7.60 15.08 -2.09
C SER A 46 -8.14 15.42 -0.68
N ALA A 47 -9.07 14.61 -0.14
CA ALA A 47 -9.83 14.97 1.06
C ALA A 47 -9.47 14.07 2.26
N ILE A 48 -8.61 14.57 3.17
CA ILE A 48 -8.14 13.87 4.38
C ILE A 48 -7.39 12.56 4.02
N PRO A 49 -6.38 12.10 4.79
CA PRO A 49 -5.76 10.81 4.52
C PRO A 49 -6.73 9.65 4.77
N ASP A 50 -7.58 9.36 3.79
CA ASP A 50 -8.42 8.17 3.74
C ASP A 50 -7.95 7.24 2.62
N PHE A 51 -6.96 6.42 2.96
CA PHE A 51 -6.48 5.34 2.11
C PHE A 51 -7.61 4.38 1.69
N TYR A 52 -8.65 4.25 2.52
CA TYR A 52 -9.72 3.28 2.28
C TYR A 52 -10.68 3.68 1.16
N THR A 53 -10.72 4.96 0.77
CA THR A 53 -11.57 5.44 -0.35
C THR A 53 -11.24 4.70 -1.66
N ASP A 54 -9.95 4.43 -1.89
CA ASP A 54 -9.44 3.82 -3.11
C ASP A 54 -8.98 2.37 -2.89
N ILE A 55 -9.34 1.72 -1.78
CA ILE A 55 -8.77 0.42 -1.38
C ILE A 55 -8.93 -0.68 -2.44
N ALA A 56 -9.97 -0.61 -3.27
CA ALA A 56 -10.17 -1.53 -4.39
C ALA A 56 -9.08 -1.42 -5.47
N LYS A 57 -8.24 -0.38 -5.44
CA LYS A 57 -7.08 -0.16 -6.32
C LYS A 57 -5.76 -0.59 -5.69
N TRP A 58 -5.81 -1.14 -4.48
CA TRP A 58 -4.66 -1.57 -3.69
C TRP A 58 -4.80 -3.04 -3.29
N ASP A 59 -3.72 -3.80 -3.42
CA ASP A 59 -3.62 -5.17 -2.90
C ASP A 59 -2.59 -5.22 -1.77
N VAL A 60 -2.77 -6.12 -0.80
CA VAL A 60 -1.85 -6.23 0.33
C VAL A 60 -0.57 -6.93 -0.14
N HIS A 61 0.54 -6.20 -0.17
CA HIS A 61 1.83 -6.78 -0.52
C HIS A 61 2.46 -7.54 0.65
N VAL A 62 2.48 -6.90 1.83
CA VAL A 62 2.99 -7.50 3.07
C VAL A 62 2.12 -7.02 4.22
N GLU A 63 1.57 -7.98 4.96
CA GLU A 63 0.91 -7.70 6.24
C GLU A 63 1.95 -7.32 7.29
N GLY A 64 1.74 -6.18 7.93
CA GLY A 64 2.54 -5.73 9.04
C GLY A 64 2.19 -6.46 10.32
N VAL A 65 3.21 -6.75 11.11
CA VAL A 65 2.99 -7.23 12.48
C VAL A 65 2.53 -6.04 13.32
N THR A 66 1.26 -6.04 13.69
CA THR A 66 0.73 -5.07 14.64
C THR A 66 0.81 -5.68 16.04
N HIS A 67 1.64 -5.13 16.92
CA HIS A 67 1.72 -5.59 18.30
C HIS A 67 0.42 -5.23 19.02
N LYS A 68 -0.42 -6.23 19.31
CA LYS A 68 -1.71 -6.06 19.99
C LYS A 68 -1.59 -5.88 21.52
N GLY A 69 -0.37 -5.72 22.03
CA GLY A 69 -0.04 -5.67 23.46
C GLY A 69 0.44 -7.03 24.00
N ASP A 70 0.94 -7.02 25.24
CA ASP A 70 1.31 -8.24 25.96
C ASP A 70 0.09 -9.15 26.16
N HIS A 71 0.30 -10.47 26.14
CA HIS A 71 -0.77 -11.45 26.35
C HIS A 71 -1.39 -11.27 27.74
N ALA A 72 -2.67 -10.90 27.78
CA ALA A 72 -3.49 -10.88 28.98
C ALA A 72 -4.35 -12.15 29.06
N ASP A 73 -4.29 -12.87 30.20
CA ASP A 73 -4.93 -14.18 30.42
C ASP A 73 -6.47 -14.20 30.25
N ALA A 74 -7.10 -13.04 30.10
CA ALA A 74 -8.55 -12.88 29.93
C ALA A 74 -8.98 -12.39 28.54
N THR A 75 -8.05 -12.21 27.59
CA THR A 75 -8.37 -11.69 26.26
C THR A 75 -8.20 -12.79 25.21
N TYR A 76 -9.31 -13.20 24.59
CA TYR A 76 -9.29 -14.13 23.48
C TYR A 76 -8.82 -13.40 22.21
N TYR A 77 -7.57 -13.60 21.83
CA TYR A 77 -7.03 -13.10 20.57
C TYR A 77 -7.28 -14.15 19.48
N LYS A 78 -8.08 -13.79 18.47
CA LYS A 78 -8.14 -14.49 17.17
C LYS A 78 -6.98 -14.04 16.28
#